data_AF-A0A0F9CNC5-F1
#
_entry.id   AF-A0A0F9CNC5-F1
#
_cell.length_a   1.000
_cell.length_b   1.000
_cell.length_c   1.000
_cell.angle_alpha   90.00
_cell.angle_beta   90.00
_cell.angle_gamma   90.00
#
_symmetry.space_group_name_H-M   'P 1'
#
loop_
_entity.id
_entity.type
_entity.pdbx_description
1 polymer ?
#
loop_
_entity_poly.entity_id
_entity_poly.type
_entity_poly.pdbx_seq_one_letter_code
_entity_poly.pdbx_strand_id
1 'polypeptide(L)'
;GYYVLSKNKDGLRRLKRGNLGSFGNSEQALKAVLDSVTEQEKQLGDWALEQLQAQFPRANQAAIIALGRELTPADNYFPLYTPADTKGLDQQMDFMTQLEEKAGVPKTSMEISEAKERVETSTGPVEANFFQSYLHNIARVERFINMAPAVNEVQNLLNNKEYRHTLNKATNGYGVKILHNWMKDTTKGKSSEVNDWTGRLLTGLRRNAMVYAIGFNIPSVMRQTLSLGNAIAIDPLMMKHVPMNWAKNKQSWDTYRTMENEVMGKSVMMRTRSFDRVESILNSLSATEKRMMGKQDYSRKALGFIRWMDRHTTVLAWKSLYDVATDRKMSEEQAVAFADDGISKTQPMGNARDLPDFFRGGPLQKLLTTFQNQVNQNYNFWTHDIAGELRAGKISKRVVAHRVMFSYVMPALLFGMIGRGGLPKDWKDVAKDLALYPLGSLFLIGRVIYNAAQGFAGGGETVAEIGISELEKTIGAGFRGDVGGVVKHGIKATGALTGRIPAQAIRTVEGAYDLAQNETDDYRRLIYSEWALSRGDKGGTAPAGRKRRLRKRTTRKRKLRVR
;
A
#
# COMPACT_ATOMS: atom_id res chain seq x y z
N GLY A 1 12.85 27.03 -8.20
CA GLY A 1 12.57 26.66 -9.60
C GLY A 1 13.34 27.56 -10.54
N TYR A 2 12.85 28.79 -10.73
CA TYR A 2 13.53 29.82 -11.54
C TYR A 2 15.01 30.03 -11.17
N TYR A 3 15.34 30.06 -9.87
CA TYR A 3 16.72 30.17 -9.40
C TYR A 3 17.65 29.09 -9.98
N VAL A 4 17.41 27.80 -9.68
CA VAL A 4 18.26 26.69 -10.16
C VAL A 4 18.28 26.58 -11.68
N LEU A 5 17.16 26.82 -12.35
CA LEU A 5 17.09 26.80 -13.82
C LEU A 5 17.89 27.94 -14.46
N SER A 6 17.97 29.11 -13.81
CA SER A 6 18.75 30.26 -14.31
C SER A 6 20.26 30.06 -14.25
N LYS A 7 20.76 29.13 -13.42
CA LYS A 7 22.18 28.80 -13.27
C LYS A 7 22.75 27.98 -14.43
N ASN A 8 21.88 27.42 -15.27
CA ASN A 8 22.23 26.62 -16.43
C ASN A 8 21.82 27.36 -17.73
N LYS A 9 22.69 27.37 -18.75
CA LYS A 9 22.46 28.13 -20.00
C LYS A 9 21.15 27.75 -20.70
N ASP A 10 20.81 26.46 -20.74
CA ASP A 10 19.56 25.99 -21.37
C ASP A 10 18.34 26.35 -20.54
N GLY A 11 18.42 26.16 -19.22
CA GLY A 11 17.35 26.55 -18.31
C GLY A 11 17.05 28.04 -18.41
N LEU A 12 18.09 28.87 -18.38
CA LEU A 12 17.99 30.32 -18.55
C LEU A 12 17.32 30.72 -19.88
N ARG A 13 17.73 30.08 -20.98
CA ARG A 13 17.13 30.31 -22.30
C ARG A 13 15.63 30.00 -22.31
N ARG A 14 15.24 28.84 -21.76
CA ARG A 14 13.83 28.40 -21.70
C ARG A 14 13.00 29.25 -20.75
N LEU A 15 13.56 29.74 -19.65
CA LEU A 15 12.88 30.70 -18.78
C LEU A 15 12.60 32.01 -19.52
N LYS A 16 13.62 32.60 -20.15
CA LYS A 16 13.49 33.90 -20.83
C LYS A 16 12.56 33.85 -22.06
N ARG A 17 12.72 32.83 -22.91
CA ARG A 17 11.97 32.72 -24.18
C ARG A 17 10.66 31.94 -24.06
N GLY A 18 10.55 31.07 -23.07
CA GLY A 18 9.37 30.24 -22.84
C GLY A 18 8.49 30.83 -21.74
N ASN A 19 8.83 30.59 -20.47
CA ASN A 19 7.99 30.97 -19.32
C ASN A 19 7.73 32.48 -19.23
N LEU A 20 8.74 33.28 -19.56
CA LEU A 20 8.69 34.74 -19.49
C LEU A 20 8.67 35.38 -20.89
N GLY A 21 8.53 34.59 -21.96
CA GLY A 21 8.60 35.08 -23.34
C GLY A 21 7.48 36.03 -23.71
N SER A 22 6.34 35.97 -22.99
CA SER A 22 5.21 36.89 -23.18
C SER A 22 5.38 38.24 -22.48
N PHE A 23 6.42 38.42 -21.66
CA PHE A 23 6.70 39.70 -21.01
C PHE A 23 7.50 40.59 -21.97
N GLY A 24 7.13 41.88 -22.05
CA GLY A 24 7.81 42.84 -22.92
C GLY A 24 9.31 42.98 -22.65
N ASN A 25 9.75 42.72 -21.40
CA ASN A 25 11.15 42.55 -21.03
C ASN A 25 11.32 41.31 -20.12
N SER A 26 11.65 40.17 -20.74
CA SER A 26 11.84 38.90 -20.03
C SER A 26 13.02 38.90 -19.05
N GLU A 27 14.04 39.75 -19.26
CA GLU A 27 15.17 39.87 -18.34
C GLU A 27 14.77 40.56 -17.05
N GLN A 28 14.01 41.66 -17.16
CA GLN A 28 13.49 42.37 -16.01
C GLN A 28 12.50 41.50 -15.23
N ALA A 29 11.63 40.75 -15.93
CA ALA A 29 10.72 39.81 -15.31
C ALA A 29 11.48 38.69 -14.55
N LEU A 30 12.54 38.14 -15.17
CA LEU A 30 13.37 37.13 -14.51
C LEU A 30 14.07 37.71 -13.28
N LYS A 31 14.64 38.90 -13.39
CA LYS A 31 15.31 39.58 -12.28
C LYS A 31 14.34 39.79 -11.12
N ALA A 32 13.13 40.30 -11.36
CA ALA A 32 12.12 40.48 -10.33
C ALA A 32 11.78 39.17 -9.61
N VAL A 33 11.67 38.05 -10.35
CA VAL A 33 11.45 36.73 -9.75
C VAL A 33 12.65 36.31 -8.91
N LEU A 34 13.88 36.44 -9.42
CA LEU A 34 15.10 36.06 -8.70
C LEU A 34 15.34 36.90 -7.43
N ASP A 35 15.02 38.20 -7.49
CA ASP A 35 15.10 39.13 -6.36
C ASP A 35 14.07 38.80 -5.27
N SER A 36 12.95 38.16 -5.64
CA SER A 36 11.94 37.67 -4.68
C SER A 36 12.30 36.35 -3.99
N VAL A 37 13.34 35.64 -4.47
CA VAL A 37 13.77 34.36 -3.87
C VAL A 37 14.55 34.64 -2.59
N THR A 38 14.09 34.07 -1.48
CA THR A 38 14.73 34.20 -0.16
C THR A 38 16.09 33.50 -0.12
N GLU A 39 16.96 33.89 0.81
CA GLU A 39 18.26 33.24 0.99
C GLU A 39 18.11 31.75 1.33
N GLN A 40 17.11 31.37 2.12
CA GLN A 40 16.84 29.96 2.43
C GLN A 40 16.45 29.16 1.17
N GLU A 41 15.66 29.74 0.26
CA GLU A 41 15.30 29.10 -1.00
C GLU A 41 16.49 28.98 -1.97
N LYS A 42 17.39 29.98 -1.98
CA LYS A 42 18.65 29.91 -2.74
C LYS A 42 19.54 28.79 -2.20
N GLN A 43 19.74 28.73 -0.88
CA GLN A 43 20.49 27.66 -0.21
C GLN A 43 19.92 26.26 -0.53
N LEU A 44 18.59 26.10 -0.49
CA LEU A 44 17.94 24.86 -0.90
C LEU A 44 18.20 24.51 -2.37
N GLY A 45 18.18 25.52 -3.25
CA GLY A 45 18.49 25.36 -4.66
C GLY A 45 19.92 24.93 -4.92
N ASP A 46 20.89 25.59 -4.27
CA ASP A 46 22.31 25.30 -4.39
C ASP A 46 22.64 23.91 -3.81
N TRP A 47 22.07 23.57 -2.66
CA TRP A 47 22.16 22.23 -2.09
C TRP A 47 21.66 21.16 -3.07
N ALA A 48 20.52 21.38 -3.74
CA ALA A 48 19.98 20.42 -4.69
C ALA A 48 20.87 20.25 -5.95
N LEU A 49 21.49 21.33 -6.43
CA LEU A 49 22.46 21.25 -7.54
C LEU A 49 23.69 20.46 -7.13
N GLU A 50 24.20 20.66 -5.91
CA GLU A 50 25.32 19.90 -5.35
C GLU A 50 24.99 18.40 -5.25
N GLN A 51 23.79 18.05 -4.77
CA GLN A 51 23.36 16.64 -4.71
C GLN A 51 23.28 15.99 -6.09
N LEU A 52 22.76 16.70 -7.10
CA LEU A 52 22.70 16.20 -8.48
C LEU A 52 24.10 16.03 -9.08
N GLN A 53 25.03 16.94 -8.78
CA GLN A 53 26.42 16.84 -9.20
C GLN A 53 27.11 15.64 -8.54
N ALA A 54 26.93 15.45 -7.24
CA ALA A 54 27.48 14.31 -6.50
C ALA A 54 26.91 12.96 -6.97
N GLN A 55 25.70 12.94 -7.52
CA GLN A 55 25.07 11.75 -8.09
C GLN A 55 25.68 11.34 -9.44
N PHE A 56 26.24 12.28 -10.20
CA PHE A 56 26.71 12.06 -11.58
C PHE A 56 27.68 10.88 -11.75
N PRO A 57 28.74 10.70 -10.92
CA PRO A 57 29.67 9.58 -11.11
C PRO A 57 28.99 8.21 -11.02
N ARG A 58 28.05 8.05 -10.08
CA ARG A 58 27.27 6.83 -9.91
C ARG A 58 26.32 6.59 -11.09
N ALA A 59 25.67 7.65 -11.58
CA ALA A 59 24.80 7.59 -12.75
C ALA A 59 25.59 7.24 -14.03
N ASN A 60 26.78 7.83 -14.20
CA ASN A 60 27.65 7.56 -15.34
C ASN A 60 28.14 6.11 -15.33
N GLN A 61 28.57 5.59 -14.18
CA GLN A 61 28.97 4.18 -14.06
C GLN A 61 27.82 3.23 -14.43
N ALA A 62 26.60 3.52 -13.96
CA ALA A 62 25.43 2.74 -14.33
C ALA A 62 25.13 2.84 -15.84
N ALA A 63 25.35 4.00 -16.47
CA ALA A 63 25.20 4.17 -17.91
C ALA A 63 26.22 3.37 -18.72
N ILE A 64 27.48 3.34 -18.30
CA ILE A 64 28.52 2.55 -18.96
C ILE A 64 28.15 1.06 -18.91
N ILE A 65 27.77 0.55 -17.74
CA ILE A 65 27.38 -0.87 -17.56
C ILE A 65 26.10 -1.18 -18.34
N ALA A 66 25.10 -0.33 -18.24
CA ALA A 66 23.78 -0.63 -18.75
C ALA A 66 23.67 -0.41 -20.26
N LEU A 67 24.32 0.64 -20.77
CA LEU A 67 24.13 1.21 -22.10
C LEU A 67 25.37 1.15 -22.98
N GLY A 68 26.54 0.88 -22.39
CA GLY A 68 27.81 0.86 -23.11
C GLY A 68 28.30 2.25 -23.53
N ARG A 69 27.86 3.32 -22.86
CA ARG A 69 28.31 4.70 -23.15
C ARG A 69 28.36 5.56 -21.90
N GLU A 70 29.16 6.63 -21.97
CA GLU A 70 29.26 7.67 -20.96
C GLU A 70 28.12 8.70 -21.09
N LEU A 71 27.79 9.33 -19.96
CA LEU A 71 26.89 10.48 -19.90
C LEU A 71 27.69 11.77 -20.09
N THR A 72 27.12 12.72 -20.81
CA THR A 72 27.71 14.06 -20.96
C THR A 72 27.48 14.87 -19.67
N PRO A 73 28.54 15.39 -19.02
CA PRO A 73 28.37 16.25 -17.86
C PRO A 73 27.76 17.59 -18.27
N ALA A 74 27.02 18.21 -17.35
CA ALA A 74 26.44 19.54 -17.56
C ALA A 74 26.65 20.42 -16.32
N ASP A 75 27.11 21.64 -16.54
CA ASP A 75 27.29 22.62 -15.47
C ASP A 75 25.93 23.02 -14.87
N ASN A 76 25.87 23.03 -13.53
CA ASN A 76 24.66 23.33 -12.77
C ASN A 76 23.45 22.53 -13.27
N TYR A 77 23.64 21.22 -13.49
CA TYR A 77 22.58 20.37 -14.03
C TYR A 77 21.32 20.43 -13.16
N PHE A 78 20.22 20.83 -13.78
CA PHE A 78 18.87 20.65 -13.27
C PHE A 78 17.99 20.07 -14.38
N PRO A 79 17.08 19.13 -14.08
CA PRO A 79 16.21 18.52 -15.08
C PRO A 79 15.29 19.54 -15.76
N LEU A 80 15.13 19.43 -17.08
CA LEU A 80 14.32 20.34 -17.91
C LEU A 80 13.07 19.63 -18.44
N TYR A 81 12.02 19.57 -17.63
CA TYR A 81 10.72 19.03 -18.06
C TYR A 81 9.88 20.11 -18.76
N THR A 82 9.12 19.76 -19.81
CA THR A 82 8.10 20.68 -20.33
C THR A 82 6.86 20.68 -19.42
N PRO A 83 6.08 21.78 -19.33
CA PRO A 83 4.83 21.78 -18.56
C PRO A 83 3.79 20.76 -19.04
N ALA A 84 3.87 20.33 -20.31
CA ALA A 84 3.03 19.25 -20.82
C ALA A 84 3.49 17.89 -20.28
N ASP A 85 4.81 17.67 -20.26
CA ASP A 85 5.45 16.49 -19.68
C ASP A 85 5.17 16.33 -18.18
N THR A 86 4.94 17.45 -17.49
CA THR A 86 4.71 17.39 -16.05
C THR A 86 3.32 16.95 -15.64
N LYS A 87 2.35 17.00 -16.57
CA LYS A 87 1.02 16.41 -16.42
C LYS A 87 1.09 14.89 -16.59
N GLY A 88 1.72 14.23 -15.62
CA GLY A 88 1.91 12.78 -15.62
C GLY A 88 3.37 12.35 -15.59
N LEU A 89 4.24 13.03 -14.85
CA LEU A 89 5.65 12.62 -14.66
C LEU A 89 5.78 11.14 -14.28
N ASP A 90 4.91 10.70 -13.37
CA ASP A 90 4.68 9.32 -12.98
C ASP A 90 4.49 8.31 -14.14
N GLN A 91 4.14 8.79 -15.32
CA GLN A 91 3.76 8.07 -16.54
C GLN A 91 4.78 8.26 -17.66
N GLN A 92 5.68 9.25 -17.55
CA GLN A 92 6.73 9.42 -18.53
C GLN A 92 7.53 8.12 -18.63
N MET A 93 7.88 7.78 -19.88
CA MET A 93 8.71 6.63 -20.19
C MET A 93 10.10 6.82 -19.60
N ASP A 94 10.24 6.34 -18.36
CA ASP A 94 11.51 6.35 -17.66
C ASP A 94 12.53 5.53 -18.44
N PHE A 95 13.81 5.86 -18.36
CA PHE A 95 14.87 5.15 -19.05
C PHE A 95 14.88 3.66 -18.68
N MET A 96 14.48 3.29 -17.45
CA MET A 96 14.26 1.89 -17.06
C MET A 96 13.19 1.23 -17.93
N THR A 97 12.09 1.94 -18.21
CA THR A 97 11.03 1.41 -19.06
C THR A 97 11.50 1.19 -20.50
N GLN A 98 12.32 2.10 -21.03
CA GLN A 98 12.89 1.97 -22.37
C GLN A 98 13.87 0.79 -22.45
N LEU A 99 14.67 0.59 -21.40
CA LEU A 99 15.52 -0.58 -21.25
C LEU A 99 14.67 -1.86 -21.21
N GLU A 100 13.61 -1.88 -20.40
CA GLU A 100 12.70 -3.02 -20.23
C GLU A 100 11.98 -3.43 -21.51
N GLU A 101 11.38 -2.48 -22.26
CA GLU A 101 10.54 -2.80 -23.44
C GLU A 101 11.26 -3.58 -24.54
N LYS A 102 12.60 -3.59 -24.51
CA LYS A 102 13.43 -4.41 -25.40
C LYS A 102 13.77 -5.80 -24.87
N ALA A 103 13.27 -6.20 -23.71
CA ALA A 103 13.44 -7.57 -23.22
C ALA A 103 12.88 -8.56 -24.27
N GLY A 104 13.75 -9.38 -24.86
CA GLY A 104 13.40 -10.28 -25.96
C GLY A 104 13.54 -9.70 -27.37
N VAL A 105 14.05 -8.46 -27.52
CA VAL A 105 14.29 -7.76 -28.79
C VAL A 105 15.81 -7.50 -28.96
N PRO A 106 16.41 -7.65 -30.15
CA PRO A 106 17.85 -7.43 -30.37
C PRO A 106 18.33 -6.02 -29.98
N LYS A 107 19.56 -5.94 -29.45
CA LYS A 107 20.23 -4.71 -28.98
C LYS A 107 20.44 -3.69 -30.12
N THR A 108 19.52 -2.75 -30.29
CA THR A 108 19.81 -1.47 -30.99
C THR A 108 20.38 -0.47 -30.00
N SER A 109 21.44 0.27 -30.38
CA SER A 109 21.96 1.42 -29.63
C SER A 109 20.82 2.38 -29.28
N MET A 110 20.69 2.73 -28.00
CA MET A 110 19.58 3.54 -27.52
C MET A 110 20.06 4.93 -27.11
N GLU A 111 19.43 5.96 -27.67
CA GLU A 111 19.43 7.30 -27.10
C GLU A 111 18.34 7.41 -26.03
N ILE A 112 18.75 7.26 -24.78
CA ILE A 112 17.89 7.46 -23.63
C ILE A 112 17.61 8.95 -23.43
N SER A 113 16.37 9.33 -23.16
CA SER A 113 15.90 10.72 -22.98
C SER A 113 16.78 11.61 -22.09
N GLU A 114 17.28 11.09 -20.97
CA GLU A 114 18.14 11.82 -20.01
C GLU A 114 19.57 12.03 -20.52
N ALA A 115 19.99 11.18 -21.44
CA ALA A 115 21.28 11.19 -22.11
C ALA A 115 21.13 11.59 -23.59
N LYS A 116 20.00 12.23 -23.93
CA LYS A 116 19.84 12.97 -25.19
C LYS A 116 20.49 14.31 -25.01
N GLU A 117 21.31 14.69 -25.98
CA GLU A 117 21.80 16.05 -26.04
C GLU A 117 20.62 17.01 -26.13
N ARG A 118 20.74 18.13 -25.41
CA ARG A 118 19.71 19.14 -25.38
C ARG A 118 19.72 19.88 -26.71
N VAL A 119 18.53 20.07 -27.30
CA VAL A 119 18.39 20.89 -28.50
C VAL A 119 18.62 22.35 -28.12
N GLU A 120 19.75 22.91 -28.55
CA GLU A 120 20.18 24.28 -28.23
C GLU A 120 19.18 25.35 -28.70
N THR A 121 18.40 25.05 -29.73
CA THR A 121 17.40 25.97 -30.30
C THR A 121 16.04 25.94 -29.59
N SER A 122 15.83 25.03 -28.63
CA SER A 122 14.54 24.90 -27.94
C SER A 122 14.23 26.11 -27.07
N THR A 123 13.03 26.69 -27.27
CA THR A 123 12.54 27.90 -26.59
C THR A 123 11.26 27.71 -25.79
N GLY A 124 10.64 26.52 -25.85
CA GLY A 124 9.37 26.25 -25.16
C GLY A 124 9.48 26.37 -23.63
N PRO A 125 8.37 26.68 -22.92
CA PRO A 125 8.37 26.84 -21.47
C PRO A 125 8.83 25.56 -20.75
N VAL A 126 9.41 25.71 -19.57
CA VAL A 126 9.92 24.62 -18.70
C VAL A 126 9.12 24.59 -17.38
N GLU A 127 9.03 23.42 -16.76
CA GLU A 127 8.45 23.28 -15.43
C GLU A 127 9.26 24.07 -14.39
N ALA A 128 8.58 24.99 -13.71
CA ALA A 128 9.20 25.83 -12.69
C ALA A 128 8.99 25.31 -11.27
N ASN A 129 8.11 24.32 -11.05
CA ASN A 129 7.94 23.67 -9.76
C ASN A 129 9.20 22.87 -9.39
N PHE A 130 9.95 23.42 -8.44
CA PHE A 130 11.21 22.85 -7.98
C PHE A 130 11.04 21.44 -7.40
N PHE A 131 10.08 21.24 -6.48
CA PHE A 131 9.90 19.96 -5.80
C PHE A 131 9.48 18.88 -6.78
N GLN A 132 8.59 19.21 -7.70
CA GLN A 132 8.14 18.28 -8.72
C GLN A 132 9.29 17.81 -9.61
N SER A 133 10.08 18.74 -10.16
CA SER A 133 11.22 18.42 -11.03
C SER A 133 12.34 17.68 -10.27
N TYR A 134 12.70 18.16 -9.08
CA TYR A 134 13.79 17.60 -8.29
C TYR A 134 13.47 16.18 -7.78
N LEU A 135 12.32 16.00 -7.11
CA LEU A 135 11.94 14.70 -6.52
C LEU A 135 11.71 13.65 -7.61
N HIS A 136 11.11 14.05 -8.73
CA HIS A 136 10.94 13.15 -9.87
C HIS A 136 12.29 12.70 -10.43
N ASN A 137 13.21 13.63 -10.65
CA ASN A 137 14.53 13.31 -11.20
C ASN A 137 15.36 12.43 -10.27
N ILE A 138 15.46 12.78 -8.99
CA ILE A 138 16.23 11.98 -8.01
C ILE A 138 15.69 10.54 -7.93
N ALA A 139 14.37 10.37 -7.82
CA ALA A 139 13.77 9.03 -7.74
C ALA A 139 14.08 8.18 -8.97
N ARG A 140 14.10 8.80 -10.16
CA ARG A 140 14.42 8.14 -11.42
C ARG A 140 15.90 7.81 -11.52
N VAL A 141 16.81 8.76 -11.33
CA VAL A 141 18.25 8.51 -11.45
C VAL A 141 18.73 7.50 -10.40
N GLU A 142 18.25 7.58 -9.15
CA GLU A 142 18.59 6.56 -8.14
C GLU A 142 18.06 5.18 -8.55
N ARG A 143 16.86 5.09 -9.13
CA ARG A 143 16.37 3.83 -9.68
C ARG A 143 17.28 3.31 -10.78
N PHE A 144 17.78 4.16 -11.68
CA PHE A 144 18.74 3.74 -12.71
C PHE A 144 19.95 3.08 -12.11
N ILE A 145 20.59 3.81 -11.19
CA ILE A 145 21.86 3.45 -10.59
C ILE A 145 21.75 2.07 -9.95
N ASN A 146 20.64 1.82 -9.27
CA ASN A 146 20.45 0.61 -8.49
C ASN A 146 19.83 -0.55 -9.27
N MET A 147 19.09 -0.30 -10.36
CA MET A 147 18.32 -1.36 -11.06
C MET A 147 18.86 -1.73 -12.44
N ALA A 148 19.57 -0.83 -13.13
CA ALA A 148 19.98 -1.08 -14.51
C ALA A 148 20.89 -2.30 -14.68
N PRO A 149 21.88 -2.57 -13.79
CA PRO A 149 22.66 -3.81 -13.87
C PRO A 149 21.79 -5.06 -13.76
N ALA A 150 20.89 -5.11 -12.77
CA ALA A 150 20.00 -6.26 -12.56
C ALA A 150 19.04 -6.47 -13.74
N VAL A 151 18.52 -5.39 -14.33
CA VAL A 151 17.68 -5.48 -15.53
C VAL A 151 18.47 -6.05 -16.71
N ASN A 152 19.71 -5.61 -16.92
CA ASN A 152 20.55 -6.17 -17.99
C ASN A 152 20.82 -7.66 -17.80
N GLU A 153 21.07 -8.12 -16.58
CA GLU A 153 21.25 -9.55 -16.28
C GLU A 153 19.99 -10.37 -16.59
N VAL A 154 18.83 -9.92 -16.09
CA VAL A 154 17.55 -10.59 -16.37
C VAL A 154 17.23 -10.58 -17.86
N GLN A 155 17.57 -9.50 -18.58
CA GLN A 155 17.41 -9.44 -20.03
C GLN A 155 18.30 -10.45 -20.76
N ASN A 156 19.57 -10.58 -20.38
CA ASN A 156 20.46 -11.56 -20.98
C ASN A 156 19.91 -12.98 -20.78
N LEU A 157 19.36 -13.28 -19.60
CA LEU A 157 18.66 -14.54 -19.31
C LEU A 157 17.41 -14.71 -20.19
N LEU A 158 16.56 -13.69 -20.29
CA LEU A 158 15.34 -13.71 -21.10
C LEU A 158 15.62 -13.72 -22.61
N ASN A 159 16.80 -13.32 -23.06
CA ASN A 159 17.21 -13.40 -24.48
C ASN A 159 17.73 -14.79 -24.85
N ASN A 160 18.04 -15.65 -23.87
CA ASN A 160 18.41 -17.04 -24.13
C ASN A 160 17.17 -17.85 -24.58
N LYS A 161 17.23 -18.41 -25.80
CA LYS A 161 16.13 -19.16 -26.43
C LYS A 161 15.75 -20.41 -25.63
N GLU A 162 16.73 -21.15 -25.12
CA GLU A 162 16.52 -22.36 -24.34
C GLU A 162 15.86 -22.04 -23.00
N TYR A 163 16.37 -21.02 -22.30
CA TYR A 163 15.78 -20.57 -21.04
C TYR A 163 14.31 -20.17 -21.22
N ARG A 164 14.00 -19.35 -22.24
CA ARG A 164 12.62 -18.98 -22.57
C ARG A 164 11.73 -20.18 -22.83
N HIS A 165 12.22 -21.14 -23.61
CA HIS A 165 11.46 -22.34 -23.94
C HIS A 165 11.15 -23.16 -22.69
N THR A 166 12.16 -23.43 -21.87
CA THR A 166 12.03 -24.18 -20.62
C THR A 166 11.12 -23.48 -19.62
N LEU A 167 11.31 -22.17 -19.43
CA LEU A 167 10.47 -21.36 -18.54
C LEU A 167 9.01 -21.40 -18.98
N ASN A 168 8.73 -21.14 -20.26
CA ASN A 168 7.37 -21.16 -20.79
C ASN A 168 6.76 -22.56 -20.73
N LYS A 169 7.52 -23.62 -21.01
CA LYS A 169 7.06 -25.01 -20.87
C LYS A 169 6.63 -25.33 -19.43
N ALA A 170 7.41 -24.89 -18.44
CA ALA A 170 7.09 -25.09 -17.02
C ALA A 170 5.92 -24.23 -16.52
N THR A 171 5.53 -23.18 -17.26
CA THR A 171 4.57 -22.16 -16.83
C THR A 171 3.40 -22.00 -17.80
N ASN A 172 3.08 -23.05 -18.57
CA ASN A 172 1.98 -23.08 -19.54
C ASN A 172 1.99 -21.91 -20.54
N GLY A 173 3.18 -21.46 -20.94
CA GLY A 173 3.38 -20.38 -21.91
C GLY A 173 3.46 -18.97 -21.32
N TYR A 174 3.27 -18.79 -20.00
CA TYR A 174 3.15 -17.46 -19.39
C TYR A 174 4.42 -16.93 -18.71
N GLY A 175 5.41 -17.77 -18.42
CA GLY A 175 6.51 -17.46 -17.51
C GLY A 175 7.37 -16.29 -17.96
N VAL A 176 7.72 -16.21 -19.25
CA VAL A 176 8.48 -15.07 -19.79
C VAL A 176 7.70 -13.77 -19.62
N LYS A 177 6.39 -13.77 -19.92
CA LYS A 177 5.52 -12.59 -19.76
C LYS A 177 5.42 -12.15 -18.30
N ILE A 178 5.19 -13.11 -17.39
CA ILE A 178 5.09 -12.84 -15.95
C ILE A 178 6.39 -12.25 -15.41
N LEU A 179 7.54 -12.86 -15.76
CA LEU A 179 8.85 -12.41 -15.29
C LEU A 179 9.20 -11.02 -15.85
N HIS A 180 8.91 -10.79 -17.13
CA HIS A 180 9.10 -9.49 -17.75
C HIS A 180 8.24 -8.39 -17.10
N ASN A 181 6.94 -8.64 -16.90
CA ASN A 181 6.04 -7.71 -16.21
C ASN A 181 6.49 -7.46 -14.77
N TRP A 182 6.91 -8.52 -14.06
CA TRP A 182 7.41 -8.42 -12.70
C TRP A 182 8.65 -7.54 -12.61
N MET A 183 9.62 -7.75 -13.50
CA MET A 183 10.81 -6.90 -13.59
C MET A 183 10.41 -5.44 -13.81
N LYS A 184 9.57 -5.16 -14.81
CA LYS A 184 9.08 -3.82 -15.15
C LYS A 184 8.37 -3.09 -14.01
N ASP A 185 7.55 -3.79 -13.23
CA ASP A 185 6.87 -3.16 -12.10
C ASP A 185 7.79 -3.01 -10.88
N THR A 186 8.71 -3.96 -10.69
CA THR A 186 9.68 -3.97 -9.58
C THR A 186 10.66 -2.81 -9.69
N THR A 187 11.22 -2.61 -10.88
CA THR A 187 12.13 -1.51 -11.17
C THR A 187 11.43 -0.17 -10.94
N LYS A 188 10.19 -0.02 -11.43
CA LYS A 188 9.35 1.17 -11.21
C LYS A 188 8.92 1.36 -9.75
N GLY A 189 9.04 0.33 -8.92
CA GLY A 189 8.52 0.30 -7.55
C GLY A 189 6.99 0.35 -7.44
N LYS A 190 6.29 0.41 -8.57
CA LYS A 190 4.82 0.41 -8.67
C LYS A 190 4.41 -0.23 -9.98
N SER A 191 3.25 -0.86 -9.98
CA SER A 191 2.65 -1.36 -11.21
C SER A 191 2.05 -0.24 -12.04
N SER A 192 2.08 -0.41 -13.36
CA SER A 192 1.51 0.55 -14.30
C SER A 192 0.03 0.83 -13.97
N GLU A 193 -0.33 2.11 -13.89
CA GLU A 193 -1.72 2.56 -13.65
C GLU A 193 -2.41 2.85 -14.99
N VAL A 194 -3.66 2.43 -15.14
CA VAL A 194 -4.48 2.75 -16.30
C VAL A 194 -5.01 4.16 -16.12
N ASN A 195 -4.71 5.04 -17.08
CA ASN A 195 -4.95 6.49 -16.98
C ASN A 195 -6.26 6.96 -17.63
N ASP A 196 -7.09 6.04 -18.10
CA ASP A 196 -8.44 6.37 -18.49
C ASP A 196 -9.25 6.85 -17.28
N TRP A 197 -10.35 7.53 -17.56
CA TRP A 197 -11.22 8.06 -16.51
C TRP A 197 -11.69 6.95 -15.55
N THR A 198 -12.02 5.77 -16.10
CA THR A 198 -12.45 4.58 -15.36
C THR A 198 -11.37 4.08 -14.39
N GLY A 199 -10.11 4.00 -14.82
CA GLY A 199 -8.99 3.55 -14.02
C GLY A 199 -8.66 4.48 -12.85
N ARG A 200 -8.73 5.79 -13.08
CA ARG A 200 -8.58 6.79 -12.00
C ARG A 200 -9.71 6.69 -10.97
N LEU A 201 -10.94 6.51 -11.45
CA LEU A 201 -12.12 6.34 -10.60
C LEU A 201 -12.00 5.08 -9.74
N LEU A 202 -11.69 3.93 -10.34
CA LEU A 202 -11.51 2.66 -9.62
C LEU A 202 -10.36 2.72 -8.60
N THR A 203 -9.26 3.40 -8.93
CA THR A 203 -8.12 3.59 -8.01
C THR A 203 -8.49 4.49 -6.83
N GLY A 204 -9.21 5.59 -7.10
CA GLY A 204 -9.75 6.47 -6.06
C GLY A 204 -10.74 5.74 -5.14
N LEU A 205 -11.63 4.94 -5.72
CA LEU A 205 -12.58 4.12 -4.99
C LEU A 205 -11.92 3.07 -4.12
N ARG A 206 -10.93 2.34 -4.66
CA ARG A 206 -10.13 1.39 -3.87
C ARG A 206 -9.54 2.07 -2.63
N ARG A 207 -8.90 3.24 -2.79
CA ARG A 207 -8.32 3.99 -1.68
C ARG A 207 -9.38 4.37 -0.65
N ASN A 208 -10.47 4.99 -1.10
CA ASN A 208 -11.52 5.52 -0.23
C ASN A 208 -12.26 4.40 0.50
N ALA A 209 -12.55 3.30 -0.18
CA ALA A 209 -13.15 2.12 0.40
C ALA A 209 -12.25 1.43 1.44
N MET A 210 -10.93 1.43 1.21
CA MET A 210 -9.99 0.93 2.20
C MET A 210 -10.00 1.80 3.46
N VAL A 211 -9.90 3.12 3.31
CA VAL A 211 -9.98 4.06 4.44
C VAL A 211 -11.31 3.92 5.17
N TYR A 212 -12.42 3.73 4.45
CA TYR A 212 -13.72 3.45 5.04
C TYR A 212 -13.72 2.17 5.88
N ALA A 213 -13.21 1.07 5.33
CA ALA A 213 -13.30 -0.25 5.96
C ALA A 213 -12.39 -0.36 7.20
N ILE A 214 -11.13 0.10 7.09
CA ILE A 214 -10.10 -0.15 8.10
C ILE A 214 -9.55 1.12 8.77
N GLY A 215 -9.95 2.31 8.33
CA GLY A 215 -9.57 3.57 8.97
C GLY A 215 -10.09 3.65 10.42
N PHE A 216 -9.19 3.96 11.35
CA PHE A 216 -9.41 3.97 12.80
C PHE A 216 -10.06 2.69 13.38
N ASN A 217 -10.11 1.60 12.62
CA ASN A 217 -10.87 0.40 12.95
C ASN A 217 -10.10 -0.49 13.93
N ILE A 218 -10.52 -0.52 15.20
CA ILE A 218 -9.81 -1.24 16.27
C ILE A 218 -9.68 -2.74 15.98
N PRO A 219 -10.75 -3.48 15.61
CA PRO A 219 -10.61 -4.90 15.24
C PRO A 219 -9.64 -5.14 14.08
N SER A 220 -9.54 -4.22 13.12
CA SER A 220 -8.59 -4.35 12.00
C SER A 220 -7.15 -4.15 12.47
N VAL A 221 -6.92 -3.22 13.40
CA VAL A 221 -5.62 -3.03 14.05
C VAL A 221 -5.21 -4.29 14.82
N MET A 222 -6.12 -4.85 15.62
CA MET A 222 -5.86 -6.09 16.35
C MET A 222 -5.54 -7.27 15.41
N ARG A 223 -6.20 -7.37 14.26
CA ARG A 223 -5.92 -8.42 13.27
C ARG A 223 -4.52 -8.35 12.68
N GLN A 224 -3.87 -7.19 12.71
CA GLN A 224 -2.52 -7.05 12.17
C GLN A 224 -1.50 -7.91 12.91
N THR A 225 -1.70 -8.13 14.22
CA THR A 225 -0.79 -8.93 15.06
C THR A 225 -0.87 -10.43 14.77
N LEU A 226 -1.92 -10.88 14.07
CA LEU A 226 -2.10 -12.30 13.74
C LEU A 226 -0.99 -12.83 12.82
N SER A 227 -0.41 -11.94 12.00
CA SER A 227 0.75 -12.25 11.15
C SER A 227 1.99 -12.68 11.96
N LEU A 228 2.08 -12.34 13.25
CA LEU A 228 3.13 -12.83 14.14
C LEU A 228 3.08 -14.36 14.32
N GLY A 229 1.88 -14.95 14.29
CA GLY A 229 1.72 -16.40 14.29
C GLY A 229 2.42 -17.03 13.08
N ASN A 230 2.26 -16.45 11.90
CA ASN A 230 2.96 -16.92 10.71
C ASN A 230 4.49 -16.83 10.87
N ALA A 231 5.02 -15.76 11.46
CA ALA A 231 6.46 -15.66 11.74
C ALA A 231 6.93 -16.75 12.70
N ILE A 232 6.16 -17.05 13.75
CA ILE A 232 6.46 -18.13 14.69
C ILE A 232 6.49 -19.49 13.99
N ALA A 233 5.66 -19.69 12.95
CA ALA A 233 5.65 -20.93 12.17
C ALA A 233 6.98 -21.22 11.46
N ILE A 234 7.81 -20.20 11.17
CA ILE A 234 9.10 -20.38 10.48
C ILE A 234 10.04 -21.30 11.28
N ASP A 235 10.15 -21.05 12.58
CA ASP A 235 11.08 -21.77 13.44
C ASP A 235 10.53 -21.95 14.87
N PRO A 236 10.60 -23.16 15.46
CA PRO A 236 10.16 -23.39 16.84
C PRO A 236 10.84 -22.50 17.88
N LEU A 237 12.10 -22.07 17.67
CA LEU A 237 12.80 -21.16 18.59
C LEU A 237 12.16 -19.77 18.66
N MET A 238 11.30 -19.41 17.71
CA MET A 238 10.48 -18.19 17.79
C MET A 238 9.58 -18.18 19.02
N MET A 239 9.13 -19.35 19.52
CA MET A 239 8.33 -19.44 20.74
C MET A 239 9.08 -19.00 22.00
N LYS A 240 10.43 -19.04 21.96
CA LYS A 240 11.30 -18.47 23.00
C LYS A 240 11.52 -16.98 22.74
N HIS A 241 11.94 -16.61 21.53
CA HIS A 241 12.42 -15.26 21.23
C HIS A 241 11.32 -14.21 21.13
N VAL A 242 10.13 -14.56 20.63
CA VAL A 242 9.00 -13.61 20.52
C VAL A 242 8.57 -13.10 21.90
N PRO A 243 8.26 -13.95 22.90
CA PRO A 243 7.96 -13.47 24.26
C PRO A 243 9.10 -12.69 24.90
N MET A 244 10.36 -13.11 24.71
CA MET A 244 11.52 -12.42 25.27
C MET A 244 11.68 -11.00 24.71
N ASN A 245 11.61 -10.84 23.38
CA ASN A 245 11.73 -9.54 22.74
C ASN A 245 10.51 -8.65 23.01
N TRP A 246 9.32 -9.24 23.13
CA TRP A 246 8.12 -8.53 23.55
C TRP A 246 8.24 -8.00 24.99
N ALA A 247 8.75 -8.82 25.91
CA ALA A 247 8.95 -8.42 27.30
C ALA A 247 9.96 -7.27 27.42
N LYS A 248 11.06 -7.32 26.66
CA LYS A 248 12.04 -6.22 26.55
C LYS A 248 11.39 -4.94 26.01
N ASN A 249 10.64 -5.04 24.91
CA ASN A 249 10.02 -3.88 24.25
C ASN A 249 8.94 -3.18 25.06
N LYS A 250 8.32 -3.88 26.02
CA LYS A 250 7.25 -3.31 26.84
C LYS A 250 7.74 -2.52 28.05
N GLN A 251 9.05 -2.51 28.31
CA GLN A 251 9.63 -1.81 29.46
C GLN A 251 9.55 -0.28 29.28
N SER A 252 9.83 0.23 28.08
CA SER A 252 9.66 1.65 27.76
C SER A 252 9.57 1.89 26.25
N TRP A 253 9.09 3.07 25.87
CA TRP A 253 9.10 3.49 24.46
C TRP A 253 10.52 3.55 23.86
N ASP A 254 11.53 3.86 24.67
CA ASP A 254 12.93 3.92 24.23
C ASP A 254 13.50 2.52 23.94
N THR A 255 13.08 1.50 24.68
CA THR A 255 13.48 0.11 24.38
C THR A 255 12.95 -0.35 23.02
N TYR A 256 11.68 -0.05 22.71
CA TYR A 256 11.13 -0.32 21.38
C TYR A 256 11.89 0.45 20.29
N ARG A 257 12.14 1.75 20.47
CA ARG A 257 12.88 2.55 19.50
C ARG A 257 14.29 2.03 19.26
N THR A 258 14.95 1.55 20.30
CA THR A 258 16.29 0.95 20.18
C THR A 258 16.25 -0.29 19.31
N MET A 259 15.30 -1.20 19.57
CA MET A 259 15.10 -2.38 18.72
C MET A 259 14.72 -2.00 17.28
N GLU A 260 13.80 -1.05 17.12
CA GLU A 260 13.40 -0.58 15.80
C GLU A 260 14.59 0.01 15.03
N ASN A 261 15.43 0.84 15.66
CA ASN A 261 16.63 1.41 15.05
C ASN A 261 17.65 0.32 14.69
N GLU A 262 17.80 -0.71 15.52
CA GLU A 262 18.66 -1.86 15.22
C GLU A 262 18.17 -2.60 13.98
N VAL A 263 16.89 -3.01 13.97
CA VAL A 263 16.26 -3.71 12.83
C VAL A 263 16.35 -2.88 11.56
N MET A 264 15.98 -1.61 11.65
CA MET A 264 16.01 -0.69 10.52
C MET A 264 17.44 -0.36 10.11
N GLY A 265 18.44 -0.40 10.99
CA GLY A 265 19.85 -0.21 10.64
C GLY A 265 20.40 -1.40 9.85
N LYS A 266 20.01 -2.62 10.24
CA LYS A 266 20.47 -3.88 9.63
C LYS A 266 19.76 -4.23 8.32
N SER A 267 18.43 -4.06 8.23
CA SER A 267 17.64 -4.55 7.09
C SER A 267 17.12 -3.42 6.18
N VAL A 268 17.60 -3.40 4.94
CA VAL A 268 17.06 -2.54 3.87
C VAL A 268 15.60 -2.91 3.58
N MET A 269 15.26 -4.21 3.62
CA MET A 269 13.91 -4.69 3.37
C MET A 269 12.93 -4.13 4.40
N MET A 270 13.29 -4.15 5.68
CA MET A 270 12.46 -3.58 6.75
C MET A 270 12.30 -2.07 6.64
N ARG A 271 13.35 -1.33 6.23
CA ARG A 271 13.27 0.13 6.00
C ARG A 271 12.30 0.51 4.89
N THR A 272 12.26 -0.29 3.83
CA THR A 272 11.51 -0.02 2.60
C THR A 272 10.21 -0.81 2.51
N ARG A 273 9.87 -1.55 3.56
CA ARG A 273 8.69 -2.41 3.62
C ARG A 273 7.42 -1.60 3.53
N SER A 274 6.46 -2.13 2.77
CA SER A 274 5.07 -1.68 2.81
C SER A 274 4.17 -2.87 3.09
N PHE A 275 3.17 -2.69 3.95
CA PHE A 275 2.21 -3.75 4.28
C PHE A 275 1.05 -3.84 3.28
N ASP A 276 0.73 -2.75 2.59
CA ASP A 276 -0.31 -2.72 1.57
C ASP A 276 0.02 -1.78 0.41
N ARG A 277 -0.36 -2.21 -0.80
CA ARG A 277 -0.21 -1.44 -2.05
C ARG A 277 -0.79 -0.03 -1.99
N VAL A 278 -1.84 0.22 -1.20
CA VAL A 278 -2.40 1.57 -1.10
C VAL A 278 -1.43 2.54 -0.40
N GLU A 279 -0.46 2.04 0.36
CA GLU A 279 0.60 2.87 0.91
C GLU A 279 1.47 3.51 -0.18
N SER A 280 1.65 2.86 -1.35
CA SER A 280 2.33 3.48 -2.50
C SER A 280 1.53 4.65 -3.07
N ILE A 281 0.19 4.61 -3.02
CA ILE A 281 -0.69 5.73 -3.39
C ILE A 281 -0.54 6.89 -2.39
N LEU A 282 -0.50 6.58 -1.09
CA LEU A 282 -0.30 7.57 -0.01
C LEU A 282 1.11 8.18 -0.02
N ASN A 283 2.08 7.48 -0.62
CA ASN A 283 3.46 7.93 -0.76
C ASN A 283 3.79 8.41 -2.19
N SER A 284 2.78 8.61 -3.06
CA SER A 284 2.98 9.15 -4.41
C SER A 284 3.71 10.50 -4.40
N LEU A 285 4.30 10.90 -5.54
CA LEU A 285 5.02 12.18 -5.66
C LEU A 285 4.12 13.36 -5.24
N SER A 286 2.88 13.40 -5.74
CA SER A 286 1.90 14.44 -5.38
C SER A 286 1.57 14.45 -3.88
N ALA A 287 1.51 13.28 -3.23
CA ALA A 287 1.27 13.19 -1.80
C ALA A 287 2.51 13.61 -0.99
N THR A 288 3.71 13.36 -1.50
CA THR A 288 4.98 13.77 -0.90
C THR A 288 5.16 15.29 -0.99
N GLU A 289 4.90 15.87 -2.15
CA GLU A 289 4.91 17.33 -2.37
C GLU A 289 3.92 18.03 -1.42
N LYS A 290 2.66 17.55 -1.34
CA LYS A 290 1.67 18.08 -0.40
C LYS A 290 2.16 18.07 1.04
N ARG A 291 2.86 17.01 1.46
CA ARG A 291 3.42 16.90 2.82
C ARG A 291 4.56 17.88 3.06
N MET A 292 5.45 18.07 2.08
CA MET A 292 6.53 19.07 2.17
C MET A 292 5.95 20.49 2.29
N MET A 293 4.80 20.75 1.66
CA MET A 293 4.03 21.99 1.83
C MET A 293 3.17 22.02 3.11
N GLY A 294 3.37 21.12 4.07
CA GLY A 294 2.63 21.09 5.34
C GLY A 294 1.18 20.59 5.26
N LYS A 295 0.70 20.14 4.10
CA LYS A 295 -0.68 19.63 3.95
C LYS A 295 -0.77 18.21 4.49
N GLN A 296 -1.74 17.99 5.39
CA GLN A 296 -1.96 16.70 6.04
C GLN A 296 -2.88 15.80 5.20
N ASP A 297 -2.46 14.55 4.96
CA ASP A 297 -3.29 13.55 4.29
C ASP A 297 -4.20 12.83 5.30
N TYR A 298 -5.52 13.06 5.19
CA TYR A 298 -6.52 12.41 6.03
C TYR A 298 -6.41 10.88 5.99
N SER A 299 -6.20 10.30 4.81
CA SER A 299 -6.13 8.84 4.63
C SER A 299 -4.97 8.27 5.42
N ARG A 300 -3.83 8.97 5.42
CA ARG A 300 -2.65 8.60 6.20
C ARG A 300 -2.91 8.62 7.70
N LYS A 301 -3.65 9.63 8.20
CA LYS A 301 -4.05 9.71 9.61
C LYS A 301 -5.01 8.57 9.98
N ALA A 302 -6.02 8.34 9.17
CA ALA A 302 -7.01 7.28 9.37
C ALA A 302 -6.37 5.88 9.43
N LEU A 303 -5.31 5.67 8.64
CA LEU A 303 -4.56 4.41 8.61
C LEU A 303 -3.35 4.41 9.55
N GLY A 304 -3.13 5.46 10.32
CA GLY A 304 -1.93 5.61 11.15
C GLY A 304 -1.78 4.50 12.18
N PHE A 305 -2.88 4.11 12.84
CA PHE A 305 -2.82 3.12 13.91
C PHE A 305 -2.57 1.70 13.39
N ILE A 306 -3.16 1.32 12.26
CA ILE A 306 -2.90 0.01 11.66
C ILE A 306 -1.46 -0.09 11.12
N ARG A 307 -0.93 0.99 10.55
CA ARG A 307 0.49 1.09 10.14
C ARG A 307 1.44 0.97 11.32
N TRP A 308 1.12 1.65 12.42
CA TRP A 308 1.89 1.57 13.65
C TRP A 308 1.91 0.13 14.17
N MET A 309 0.76 -0.54 14.23
CA MET A 309 0.67 -1.92 14.71
C MET A 309 1.39 -2.92 13.80
N ASP A 310 1.28 -2.75 12.48
CA ASP A 310 2.05 -3.54 11.51
C ASP A 310 3.55 -3.41 11.74
N ARG A 311 4.04 -2.17 11.85
CA ARG A 311 5.46 -1.90 12.09
C ARG A 311 5.94 -2.54 13.40
N HIS A 312 5.16 -2.43 14.47
CA HIS A 312 5.53 -3.06 15.76
C HIS A 312 5.58 -4.58 15.66
N THR A 313 4.58 -5.17 15.00
CA THR A 313 4.49 -6.63 14.82
C THR A 313 5.66 -7.15 13.98
N THR A 314 5.97 -6.47 12.87
CA THR A 314 7.02 -6.89 11.95
C THR A 314 8.43 -6.65 12.49
N VAL A 315 8.67 -5.56 13.22
CA VAL A 315 9.94 -5.33 13.95
C VAL A 315 10.17 -6.43 14.99
N LEU A 316 9.15 -6.75 15.78
CA LEU A 316 9.23 -7.82 16.77
C LEU A 316 9.50 -9.19 16.12
N ALA A 317 8.79 -9.51 15.03
CA ALA A 317 8.98 -10.75 14.28
C ALA A 317 10.39 -10.84 13.69
N TRP A 318 10.87 -9.76 13.05
CA TRP A 318 12.19 -9.73 12.40
C TRP A 318 13.30 -9.90 13.44
N LYS A 319 13.24 -9.14 14.55
CA LYS A 319 14.25 -9.25 15.61
C LYS A 319 14.29 -10.64 16.21
N SER A 320 13.12 -11.27 16.38
CA SER A 320 13.05 -12.62 16.92
C SER A 320 13.63 -13.66 15.95
N LEU A 321 13.40 -13.53 14.64
CA LEU A 321 14.03 -14.39 13.63
C LEU A 321 15.55 -14.19 13.58
N TYR A 322 16.01 -12.95 13.71
CA TYR A 322 17.43 -12.63 13.80
C TYR A 322 18.08 -13.26 15.04
N ASP A 323 17.40 -13.23 16.19
CA ASP A 323 17.88 -13.88 17.42
C ASP A 323 17.87 -15.41 17.32
N VAL A 324 16.91 -16.00 16.61
CA VAL A 324 16.92 -17.43 16.25
C VAL A 324 18.18 -17.77 15.45
N ALA A 325 18.51 -16.99 14.43
CA ALA A 325 19.70 -17.20 13.61
C ALA A 325 21.01 -17.02 14.41
N THR A 326 21.03 -16.02 15.31
CA THR A 326 22.16 -15.77 16.21
C THR A 326 22.37 -16.92 17.21
N ASP A 327 21.29 -17.46 17.78
CA ASP A 327 21.34 -18.66 18.64
C ASP A 327 21.93 -19.87 17.89
N ARG A 328 21.69 -19.95 16.57
CA ARG A 328 22.26 -20.95 15.66
C ARG A 328 23.67 -20.66 15.18
N LYS A 329 24.32 -19.60 15.71
CA LYS A 329 25.69 -19.21 15.36
C LYS A 329 25.86 -18.88 13.88
N MET A 330 24.80 -18.41 13.22
CA MET A 330 24.91 -17.84 11.87
C MET A 330 25.73 -16.55 11.92
N SER A 331 26.41 -16.21 10.81
CA SER A 331 27.04 -14.90 10.68
C SER A 331 26.00 -13.79 10.72
N GLU A 332 26.40 -12.55 10.99
CA GLU A 332 25.52 -11.37 10.96
C GLU A 332 24.75 -11.29 9.64
N GLU A 333 25.45 -11.44 8.51
CA GLU A 333 24.85 -11.40 7.17
C GLU A 333 23.82 -12.51 6.97
N GLN A 334 24.13 -13.73 7.40
CA GLN A 334 23.21 -14.86 7.34
C GLN A 334 22.00 -14.66 8.27
N ALA A 335 22.20 -14.06 9.44
CA ALA A 335 21.13 -13.78 10.39
C ALA A 335 20.16 -12.71 9.86
N VAL A 336 20.69 -11.64 9.25
CA VAL A 336 19.89 -10.64 8.53
C VAL A 336 19.12 -11.28 7.37
N ALA A 337 19.77 -12.10 6.55
CA ALA A 337 19.14 -12.78 5.43
C ALA A 337 18.03 -13.74 5.88
N PHE A 338 18.25 -14.50 6.96
CA PHE A 338 17.25 -15.39 7.55
C PHE A 338 16.02 -14.62 8.07
N ALA A 339 16.25 -13.50 8.75
CA ALA A 339 15.17 -12.66 9.24
C ALA A 339 14.39 -11.98 8.10
N ASP A 340 15.09 -11.49 7.07
CA ASP A 340 14.47 -10.91 5.88
C ASP A 340 13.62 -11.93 5.12
N ASP A 341 14.13 -13.15 4.90
CA ASP A 341 13.40 -14.24 4.27
C ASP A 341 12.14 -14.60 5.08
N GLY A 342 12.28 -14.80 6.39
CA GLY A 342 11.16 -15.13 7.26
C GLY A 342 10.05 -14.07 7.27
N ILE A 343 10.40 -12.78 7.24
CA ILE A 343 9.41 -11.70 7.10
C ILE A 343 8.75 -11.73 5.73
N SER A 344 9.54 -11.85 4.65
CA SER A 344 9.00 -11.89 3.28
C SER A 344 8.01 -13.05 3.05
N LYS A 345 8.21 -14.16 3.77
CA LYS A 345 7.36 -15.36 3.72
C LYS A 345 6.08 -15.25 4.54
N THR A 346 6.04 -14.43 5.57
CA THR A 346 5.00 -14.52 6.61
C THR A 346 4.17 -13.26 6.80
N GLN A 347 4.76 -12.11 6.53
CA GLN A 347 4.14 -10.80 6.75
C GLN A 347 3.50 -10.28 5.44
N PRO A 348 2.46 -9.44 5.51
CA PRO A 348 1.85 -8.89 4.30
C PRO A 348 2.83 -7.97 3.57
N MET A 349 3.12 -8.20 2.29
CA MET A 349 4.02 -7.36 1.50
C MET A 349 3.24 -6.59 0.40
N GLY A 350 3.52 -5.29 0.26
CA GLY A 350 2.83 -4.37 -0.63
C GLY A 350 3.68 -3.79 -1.76
N ASN A 351 5.00 -4.04 -1.77
CA ASN A 351 5.88 -3.53 -2.82
C ASN A 351 5.72 -4.35 -4.10
N ALA A 352 5.92 -3.73 -5.27
CA ALA A 352 5.76 -4.39 -6.57
C ALA A 352 6.57 -5.70 -6.69
N ARG A 353 7.78 -5.72 -6.14
CA ARG A 353 8.66 -6.91 -6.17
C ARG A 353 8.09 -8.12 -5.44
N ASP A 354 7.23 -7.90 -4.46
CA ASP A 354 6.71 -8.94 -3.57
C ASP A 354 5.33 -9.45 -4.03
N LEU A 355 4.82 -8.94 -5.17
CA LEU A 355 3.44 -9.16 -5.59
C LEU A 355 3.33 -10.04 -6.86
N PRO A 356 2.37 -10.98 -6.89
CA PRO A 356 2.09 -11.75 -8.10
C PRO A 356 1.50 -10.86 -9.21
N ASP A 357 1.58 -11.32 -10.45
CA ASP A 357 1.15 -10.57 -11.64
C ASP A 357 -0.30 -10.06 -11.52
N PHE A 358 -1.23 -10.90 -11.06
CA PHE A 358 -2.63 -10.52 -10.88
C PHE A 358 -2.83 -9.37 -9.87
N PHE A 359 -1.96 -9.25 -8.86
CA PHE A 359 -2.03 -8.17 -7.86
C PHE A 359 -1.42 -6.87 -8.39
N ARG A 360 -0.63 -6.95 -9.46
CA ARG A 360 -0.01 -5.82 -10.15
C ARG A 360 -0.76 -5.39 -11.39
N GLY A 361 -1.76 -6.13 -11.83
CA GLY A 361 -2.51 -5.82 -13.04
C GLY A 361 -3.41 -4.59 -12.97
N GLY A 362 -4.50 -4.60 -13.74
CA GLY A 362 -5.36 -3.44 -13.94
C GLY A 362 -6.12 -2.96 -12.68
N PRO A 363 -6.74 -1.77 -12.73
CA PRO A 363 -7.48 -1.19 -11.60
C PRO A 363 -8.55 -2.12 -11.01
N LEU A 364 -9.26 -2.89 -11.84
CA LEU A 364 -10.25 -3.87 -11.39
C LEU A 364 -9.59 -5.02 -10.62
N GLN A 365 -8.52 -5.62 -11.16
CA GLN A 365 -7.78 -6.69 -10.48
C GLN A 365 -7.20 -6.20 -9.15
N LYS A 366 -6.69 -4.96 -9.14
CA LYS A 366 -6.26 -4.26 -7.94
C LYS A 366 -7.41 -4.12 -6.93
N LEU A 367 -8.59 -3.68 -7.35
CA LEU A 367 -9.76 -3.58 -6.47
C LEU A 367 -10.14 -4.95 -5.89
N LEU A 368 -10.23 -5.99 -6.72
CA LEU A 368 -10.58 -7.36 -6.33
C LEU A 368 -9.58 -8.01 -5.37
N THR A 369 -8.31 -7.58 -5.43
CA THR A 369 -7.24 -8.11 -4.58
C THR A 369 -6.99 -7.26 -3.34
N THR A 370 -7.80 -6.23 -3.07
CA THR A 370 -7.68 -5.42 -1.85
C THR A 370 -7.78 -6.32 -0.61
N PHE A 371 -6.93 -6.15 0.40
CA PHE A 371 -6.88 -7.03 1.59
C PHE A 371 -6.50 -8.50 1.34
N GLN A 372 -6.09 -8.87 0.12
CA GLN A 372 -5.69 -10.25 -0.19
C GLN A 372 -4.19 -10.52 0.01
N ASN A 373 -3.36 -9.52 0.35
CA ASN A 373 -1.90 -9.72 0.43
C ASN A 373 -1.54 -10.81 1.46
N GLN A 374 -2.11 -10.77 2.67
CA GLN A 374 -1.87 -11.80 3.69
C GLN A 374 -2.44 -13.17 3.30
N VAL A 375 -3.59 -13.22 2.61
CA VAL A 375 -4.19 -14.50 2.18
C VAL A 375 -3.34 -15.15 1.09
N ASN A 376 -2.85 -14.36 0.14
CA ASN A 376 -1.89 -14.82 -0.86
C ASN A 376 -0.59 -15.32 -0.20
N GLN A 377 -0.09 -14.58 0.79
CA GLN A 377 1.10 -14.96 1.54
C GLN A 377 0.90 -16.29 2.30
N ASN A 378 -0.23 -16.44 2.98
CA ASN A 378 -0.60 -17.67 3.67
C ASN A 378 -0.68 -18.83 2.66
N TYR A 379 -1.35 -18.64 1.52
CA TYR A 379 -1.44 -19.68 0.49
C TYR A 379 -0.05 -20.14 0.00
N ASN A 380 0.85 -19.20 -0.26
CA ASN A 380 2.22 -19.51 -0.67
C ASN A 380 2.97 -20.29 0.42
N PHE A 381 2.89 -19.85 1.68
CA PHE A 381 3.52 -20.53 2.81
C PHE A 381 2.99 -21.97 2.99
N TRP A 382 1.68 -22.16 2.84
CA TRP A 382 1.03 -23.45 2.95
C TRP A 382 1.42 -24.42 1.81
N THR A 383 1.46 -23.91 0.58
CA THR A 383 1.74 -24.73 -0.59
C THR A 383 3.23 -25.06 -0.72
N HIS A 384 4.12 -24.09 -0.51
CA HIS A 384 5.56 -24.26 -0.70
C HIS A 384 6.26 -24.66 0.58
N ASP A 385 6.15 -23.87 1.66
CA ASP A 385 6.90 -24.11 2.89
C ASP A 385 6.30 -25.22 3.75
N ILE A 386 5.01 -25.56 3.66
CA ILE A 386 4.44 -26.70 4.40
C ILE A 386 4.35 -27.94 3.50
N ALA A 387 3.45 -27.92 2.52
CA ALA A 387 3.18 -29.10 1.70
C ALA A 387 4.35 -29.48 0.79
N GLY A 388 4.96 -28.49 0.12
CA GLY A 388 6.10 -28.68 -0.77
C GLY A 388 7.32 -29.22 -0.06
N GLU A 389 7.74 -28.59 1.05
CA GLU A 389 8.88 -29.07 1.84
C GLU A 389 8.66 -30.45 2.47
N LEU A 390 7.42 -30.76 2.90
CA LEU A 390 7.10 -32.11 3.38
C LEU A 390 7.25 -33.15 2.27
N ARG A 391 6.70 -32.88 1.08
CA ARG A 391 6.82 -33.78 -0.09
C ARG A 391 8.28 -33.95 -0.51
N ALA A 392 9.09 -32.90 -0.37
CA ALA A 392 10.52 -32.92 -0.65
C ALA A 392 11.37 -33.56 0.47
N GLY A 393 10.77 -34.01 1.58
CA GLY A 393 11.47 -34.61 2.70
C GLY A 393 12.34 -33.63 3.52
N LYS A 394 12.17 -32.31 3.33
CA LYS A 394 12.97 -31.27 3.99
C LYS A 394 12.53 -30.98 5.42
N ILE A 395 11.28 -31.31 5.76
CA ILE A 395 10.71 -31.09 7.09
C ILE A 395 10.02 -32.34 7.63
N SER A 396 10.03 -32.48 8.97
CA SER A 396 9.34 -33.57 9.65
C SER A 396 7.86 -33.27 9.88
N LYS A 397 7.06 -34.31 10.14
CA LYS A 397 5.65 -34.16 10.54
C LYS A 397 5.47 -33.28 11.79
N ARG A 398 6.46 -33.24 12.69
CA ARG A 398 6.44 -32.36 13.87
C ARG A 398 6.58 -30.90 13.48
N VAL A 399 7.48 -30.58 12.54
CA VAL A 399 7.62 -29.23 11.99
C VAL A 399 6.36 -28.81 11.24
N VAL A 400 5.72 -29.72 10.51
CA VAL A 400 4.41 -29.48 9.89
C VAL A 400 3.36 -29.13 10.95
N ALA A 401 3.24 -29.92 12.02
CA ALA A 401 2.27 -29.65 13.08
C ALA A 401 2.49 -28.27 13.74
N HIS A 402 3.76 -27.90 14.01
CA HIS A 402 4.14 -26.57 14.48
C HIS A 402 3.69 -25.48 13.50
N ARG A 403 4.04 -25.64 12.21
CA ARG A 403 3.68 -24.67 11.17
C ARG A 403 2.18 -24.48 11.07
N VAL A 404 1.41 -25.57 11.00
CA VAL A 404 -0.06 -25.56 10.94
C VAL A 404 -0.67 -24.87 12.15
N MET A 405 -0.15 -25.15 13.35
CA MET A 405 -0.64 -24.55 14.58
C MET A 405 -0.50 -23.03 14.54
N PHE A 406 0.67 -22.52 14.16
CA PHE A 406 0.96 -21.09 14.24
C PHE A 406 0.59 -20.29 12.99
N SER A 407 0.50 -20.91 11.81
CA SER A 407 0.11 -20.23 10.57
C SER A 407 -1.38 -20.32 10.24
N TYR A 408 -2.15 -21.14 10.97
CA TYR A 408 -3.59 -21.32 10.70
C TYR A 408 -4.42 -21.46 11.96
N VAL A 409 -4.19 -22.47 12.81
CA VAL A 409 -5.08 -22.75 13.94
C VAL A 409 -5.14 -21.57 14.90
N MET A 410 -4.00 -21.12 15.41
CA MET A 410 -3.93 -19.99 16.33
C MET A 410 -4.43 -18.67 15.70
N PRO A 411 -3.97 -18.27 14.50
CA PRO A 411 -4.52 -17.09 13.82
C PRO A 411 -6.02 -17.15 13.56
N ALA A 412 -6.58 -18.32 13.20
CA ALA A 412 -8.01 -18.47 12.95
C ALA A 412 -8.84 -18.26 14.21
N LEU A 413 -8.43 -18.87 15.33
CA LEU A 413 -9.10 -18.68 16.61
C LEU A 413 -9.04 -17.23 17.06
N LEU A 414 -7.87 -16.58 16.95
CA LEU A 414 -7.71 -15.17 17.31
C LEU A 414 -8.48 -14.25 16.36
N PHE A 415 -8.52 -14.55 15.06
CA PHE A 415 -9.32 -13.81 14.08
C PHE A 415 -10.80 -13.87 14.41
N GLY A 416 -11.28 -15.07 14.75
CA GLY A 416 -12.58 -15.34 15.32
C GLY A 416 -12.81 -14.44 16.52
N MET A 417 -12.08 -14.66 17.62
CA MET A 417 -12.18 -13.89 18.87
C MET A 417 -12.24 -12.38 18.66
N ILE A 418 -11.37 -11.83 17.81
CA ILE A 418 -11.38 -10.41 17.45
C ILE A 418 -12.69 -10.03 16.75
N GLY A 419 -13.17 -10.80 15.77
CA GLY A 419 -14.38 -10.48 15.02
C GLY A 419 -15.66 -10.40 15.87
N ARG A 420 -15.74 -11.21 16.93
CA ARG A 420 -16.88 -11.39 17.86
C ARG A 420 -16.69 -10.65 19.18
N GLY A 421 -15.53 -10.06 19.42
CA GLY A 421 -15.22 -9.34 20.64
C GLY A 421 -15.19 -10.21 21.91
N GLY A 422 -14.84 -11.50 21.80
CA GLY A 422 -14.80 -12.43 22.93
C GLY A 422 -14.42 -13.86 22.55
N LEU A 423 -14.20 -14.71 23.57
CA LEU A 423 -13.78 -16.11 23.42
C LEU A 423 -14.85 -17.02 22.75
N PRO A 424 -14.45 -18.13 22.08
CA PRO A 424 -15.34 -19.25 21.69
C PRO A 424 -16.26 -19.69 22.83
N LYS A 425 -17.57 -19.78 22.53
CA LYS A 425 -18.56 -20.30 23.49
C LYS A 425 -18.68 -21.82 23.41
N ASP A 426 -18.56 -22.36 22.21
CA ASP A 426 -18.69 -23.78 21.93
C ASP A 426 -17.76 -24.24 20.79
N TRP A 427 -17.78 -25.55 20.52
CA TRP A 427 -17.01 -26.13 19.41
C TRP A 427 -17.51 -25.66 18.04
N LYS A 428 -18.79 -25.28 17.90
CA LYS A 428 -19.33 -24.78 16.63
C LYS A 428 -18.68 -23.45 16.25
N ASP A 429 -18.43 -22.60 17.23
CA ASP A 429 -17.68 -21.37 17.05
C ASP A 429 -16.23 -21.65 16.60
N VAL A 430 -15.54 -22.57 17.26
CA VAL A 430 -14.17 -22.98 16.86
C VAL A 430 -14.13 -23.50 15.43
N ALA A 431 -15.07 -24.38 15.07
CA ALA A 431 -15.17 -24.92 13.72
C ALA A 431 -15.44 -23.82 12.68
N LYS A 432 -16.31 -22.84 12.99
CA LYS A 432 -16.56 -21.68 12.14
C LYS A 432 -15.32 -20.80 12.01
N ASP A 433 -14.60 -20.54 13.09
CA ASP A 433 -13.40 -19.70 13.10
C ASP A 433 -12.32 -20.30 12.19
N LEU A 434 -12.09 -21.62 12.28
CA LEU A 434 -11.19 -22.35 11.38
C LEU A 434 -11.67 -22.29 9.92
N ALA A 435 -12.95 -22.61 9.66
CA ALA A 435 -13.49 -22.66 8.31
C ALA A 435 -13.51 -21.30 7.60
N LEU A 436 -13.80 -20.22 8.33
CA LEU A 436 -13.95 -18.88 7.75
C LEU A 436 -12.65 -18.08 7.70
N TYR A 437 -11.60 -18.49 8.40
CA TYR A 437 -10.32 -17.77 8.41
C TYR A 437 -9.73 -17.55 7.00
N PRO A 438 -9.65 -18.57 6.10
CA PRO A 438 -9.21 -18.35 4.71
C PRO A 438 -10.06 -17.36 3.92
N LEU A 439 -11.34 -17.23 4.29
CA LEU A 439 -12.33 -16.40 3.60
C LEU A 439 -12.44 -14.98 4.19
N GLY A 440 -11.73 -14.70 5.28
CA GLY A 440 -11.83 -13.44 6.03
C GLY A 440 -11.62 -12.19 5.17
N SER A 441 -10.65 -12.23 4.25
CA SER A 441 -10.39 -11.14 3.29
C SER A 441 -11.51 -10.97 2.26
N LEU A 442 -12.09 -12.07 1.77
CA LEU A 442 -13.18 -12.06 0.79
C LEU A 442 -14.42 -11.39 1.38
N PHE A 443 -14.73 -11.62 2.65
CA PHE A 443 -15.84 -10.93 3.33
C PHE A 443 -15.62 -9.41 3.45
N LEU A 444 -14.37 -8.97 3.69
CA LEU A 444 -14.06 -7.54 3.76
C LEU A 444 -14.21 -6.86 2.39
N ILE A 445 -13.74 -7.52 1.33
CA ILE A 445 -13.89 -7.05 -0.06
C ILE A 445 -15.35 -7.03 -0.48
N GLY A 446 -16.07 -8.13 -0.26
CA GLY A 446 -17.49 -8.23 -0.61
C GLY A 446 -18.31 -7.15 0.08
N ARG A 447 -18.06 -6.88 1.37
CA ARG A 447 -18.70 -5.78 2.10
C ARG A 447 -18.32 -4.41 1.55
N VAL A 448 -17.06 -4.21 1.18
CA VAL A 448 -16.59 -2.96 0.57
C VAL A 448 -17.32 -2.73 -0.76
N ILE A 449 -17.32 -3.72 -1.64
CA ILE A 449 -17.91 -3.62 -2.98
C ILE A 449 -19.41 -3.41 -2.86
N TYR A 450 -20.10 -4.12 -1.97
CA TYR A 450 -21.52 -3.90 -1.73
C TYR A 450 -21.84 -2.51 -1.21
N ASN A 451 -21.11 -1.99 -0.22
CA ASN A 451 -21.38 -0.64 0.29
C ASN A 451 -21.02 0.45 -0.74
N ALA A 452 -20.02 0.21 -1.59
CA ALA A 452 -19.71 1.09 -2.70
C ALA A 452 -20.78 1.02 -3.80
N ALA A 453 -21.21 -0.18 -4.18
CA ALA A 453 -22.27 -0.42 -5.16
C ALA A 453 -23.60 0.18 -4.70
N GLN A 454 -23.99 0.03 -3.44
CA GLN A 454 -25.17 0.68 -2.84
C GLN A 454 -25.09 2.22 -2.83
N GLY A 455 -23.87 2.79 -2.90
CA GLY A 455 -23.66 4.23 -3.03
C GLY A 455 -23.64 4.74 -4.48
N PHE A 456 -23.40 3.86 -5.45
CA PHE A 456 -23.37 4.16 -6.88
C PHE A 456 -24.66 3.77 -7.61
N ALA A 457 -25.30 2.68 -7.19
CA ALA A 457 -26.59 2.17 -7.62
C ALA A 457 -27.46 2.11 -6.37
N GLY A 458 -28.42 3.02 -6.26
CA GLY A 458 -29.33 3.06 -5.11
C GLY A 458 -29.99 1.69 -4.91
N GLY A 459 -29.73 1.07 -3.76
CA GLY A 459 -30.57 0.01 -3.18
C GLY A 459 -30.75 -1.29 -3.99
N GLY A 460 -29.87 -2.28 -3.80
CA GLY A 460 -30.20 -3.68 -4.14
C GLY A 460 -29.14 -4.73 -3.75
N GLU A 461 -29.60 -5.75 -3.01
CA GLU A 461 -29.08 -7.13 -2.88
C GLU A 461 -27.75 -7.46 -2.18
N THR A 462 -27.89 -8.30 -1.14
CA THR A 462 -26.85 -8.81 -0.24
C THR A 462 -25.79 -9.69 -0.91
N VAL A 463 -24.52 -9.43 -0.56
CA VAL A 463 -23.25 -10.03 -1.03
C VAL A 463 -23.17 -11.56 -1.08
N ALA A 464 -24.07 -12.29 -0.42
CA ALA A 464 -23.94 -13.74 -0.28
C ALA A 464 -24.00 -14.50 -1.63
N GLU A 465 -24.45 -13.86 -2.72
CA GLU A 465 -24.72 -14.51 -4.01
C GLU A 465 -23.88 -13.96 -5.18
N ILE A 466 -22.99 -13.00 -4.95
CA ILE A 466 -22.29 -12.32 -6.07
C ILE A 466 -21.04 -13.10 -6.49
N GLY A 467 -21.16 -13.89 -7.55
CA GLY A 467 -20.02 -14.44 -8.30
C GLY A 467 -19.23 -13.33 -9.02
N ILE A 468 -17.96 -13.60 -9.36
CA ILE A 468 -17.05 -12.63 -10.01
C ILE A 468 -17.68 -12.02 -11.28
N SER A 469 -18.44 -12.80 -12.05
CA SER A 469 -19.14 -12.35 -13.26
C SER A 469 -20.31 -11.42 -12.99
N GLU A 470 -21.06 -11.62 -11.90
CA GLU A 470 -22.16 -10.74 -11.50
C GLU A 470 -21.63 -9.43 -10.92
N LEU A 471 -20.49 -9.49 -10.23
CA LEU A 471 -19.77 -8.32 -9.75
C LEU A 471 -19.30 -7.41 -10.89
N GLU A 472 -18.77 -7.97 -11.98
CA GLU A 472 -18.40 -7.22 -13.19
C GLU A 472 -19.62 -6.53 -13.83
N LYS A 473 -20.76 -7.20 -13.89
CA LYS A 473 -22.02 -6.65 -14.41
C LYS A 473 -22.61 -5.57 -13.50
N THR A 474 -22.64 -5.77 -12.18
CA THR A 474 -23.13 -4.78 -11.21
C THR A 474 -22.28 -3.51 -11.22
N ILE A 475 -20.96 -3.65 -11.28
CA ILE A 475 -20.04 -2.51 -11.45
C ILE A 475 -20.28 -1.83 -12.80
N GLY A 476 -20.43 -2.58 -13.89
CA GLY A 476 -20.72 -2.03 -15.22
C GLY A 476 -22.11 -1.41 -15.40
N ALA A 477 -23.09 -1.79 -14.58
CA ALA A 477 -24.44 -1.23 -14.57
C ALA A 477 -24.54 0.02 -13.67
N GLY A 478 -23.87 0.03 -12.52
CA GLY A 478 -23.84 1.19 -11.60
C GLY A 478 -23.17 2.44 -12.16
N PHE A 479 -22.37 2.32 -13.22
CA PHE A 479 -21.81 3.47 -13.94
C PHE A 479 -22.80 4.15 -14.92
N ARG A 480 -24.00 3.58 -15.14
CA ARG A 480 -24.92 4.02 -16.21
C ARG A 480 -26.23 4.70 -15.79
N GLY A 481 -26.55 4.89 -14.50
CA GLY A 481 -27.66 5.80 -14.17
C GLY A 481 -28.30 5.76 -12.78
N ASP A 482 -28.83 6.95 -12.47
CA ASP A 482 -29.88 7.39 -11.53
C ASP A 482 -29.62 7.46 -10.01
N VAL A 483 -29.47 8.71 -9.54
CA VAL A 483 -29.13 9.08 -8.16
C VAL A 483 -30.42 9.30 -7.37
N GLY A 484 -31.10 8.19 -7.06
CA GLY A 484 -32.41 8.20 -6.38
C GLY A 484 -32.39 7.62 -4.97
N GLY A 485 -31.89 8.40 -4.00
CA GLY A 485 -32.37 8.40 -2.61
C GLY A 485 -31.76 7.39 -1.63
N VAL A 486 -30.95 7.84 -0.66
CA VAL A 486 -30.80 7.09 0.60
C VAL A 486 -30.39 7.94 1.82
N VAL A 487 -31.19 7.93 2.90
CA VAL A 487 -30.89 8.68 4.14
C VAL A 487 -30.14 7.85 5.20
N LYS A 488 -30.32 6.51 5.29
CA LYS A 488 -29.58 5.64 6.26
C LYS A 488 -28.41 4.88 5.65
N HIS A 489 -28.48 4.49 4.37
CA HIS A 489 -27.31 4.09 3.58
C HIS A 489 -26.51 5.30 3.06
N GLY A 490 -27.05 6.53 3.10
CA GLY A 490 -26.37 7.72 2.62
C GLY A 490 -25.02 7.97 3.31
N ILE A 491 -24.93 7.83 4.63
CA ILE A 491 -23.67 8.05 5.37
C ILE A 491 -22.66 6.91 5.12
N LYS A 492 -23.12 5.65 5.07
CA LYS A 492 -22.26 4.48 4.81
C LYS A 492 -21.74 4.50 3.36
N ALA A 493 -22.60 4.82 2.40
CA ALA A 493 -22.26 5.04 1.00
C ALA A 493 -21.31 6.23 0.85
N THR A 494 -21.64 7.40 1.41
CA THR A 494 -20.77 8.58 1.39
C THR A 494 -19.42 8.28 2.02
N GLY A 495 -19.39 7.55 3.13
CA GLY A 495 -18.16 7.08 3.77
C GLY A 495 -17.31 6.20 2.85
N ALA A 496 -17.91 5.21 2.19
CA ALA A 496 -17.22 4.31 1.26
C ALA A 496 -16.71 5.04 0.00
N LEU A 497 -17.53 5.96 -0.55
CA LEU A 497 -17.21 6.75 -1.73
C LEU A 497 -16.11 7.78 -1.48
N THR A 498 -16.14 8.46 -0.33
CA THR A 498 -15.23 9.58 -0.02
C THR A 498 -14.05 9.17 0.84
N GLY A 499 -14.14 8.06 1.56
CA GLY A 499 -13.18 7.63 2.57
C GLY A 499 -13.18 8.50 3.84
N ARG A 500 -14.01 9.55 3.93
CA ARG A 500 -13.94 10.54 5.02
C ARG A 500 -14.69 10.17 6.29
N ILE A 501 -15.57 9.17 6.22
CA ILE A 501 -16.36 8.70 7.36
C ILE A 501 -16.10 7.20 7.53
N PRO A 502 -15.09 6.81 8.32
CA PRO A 502 -14.75 5.41 8.49
C PRO A 502 -15.86 4.62 9.18
N ALA A 503 -15.99 3.34 8.84
CA ALA A 503 -17.02 2.44 9.37
C ALA A 503 -16.93 2.29 10.91
N GLN A 504 -15.75 2.51 11.49
CA GLN A 504 -15.60 2.55 12.95
C GLN A 504 -16.34 3.73 13.57
N ALA A 505 -16.23 4.95 13.00
CA ALA A 505 -16.88 6.13 13.53
C ALA A 505 -18.40 5.96 13.59
N ILE A 506 -18.98 5.37 12.53
CA ILE A 506 -20.41 5.05 12.48
C ILE A 506 -20.79 4.08 13.61
N ARG A 507 -20.04 2.97 13.77
CA ARG A 507 -20.30 1.98 14.83
C ARG A 507 -20.21 2.58 16.23
N THR A 508 -19.23 3.46 16.45
CA THR A 508 -19.03 4.12 17.75
C THR A 508 -20.18 5.08 18.08
N VAL A 509 -20.67 5.86 17.11
CA VAL A 509 -21.84 6.72 17.30
C VAL A 509 -23.09 5.89 17.56
N GLU A 510 -23.33 4.85 16.76
CA GLU A 510 -24.45 3.92 16.99
C GLU A 510 -24.34 3.32 18.41
N GLY A 511 -23.16 2.88 18.84
CA GLY A 511 -22.99 2.30 20.17
C GLY A 511 -23.12 3.27 21.33
N ALA A 512 -22.68 4.51 21.17
CA ALA A 512 -22.88 5.56 22.18
C ALA A 512 -24.37 5.89 22.35
N TYR A 513 -25.12 5.88 21.25
CA TYR A 513 -26.58 6.04 21.28
C TYR A 513 -27.25 4.87 22.00
N ASP A 514 -26.90 3.63 21.64
CA ASP A 514 -27.45 2.42 22.27
C ASP A 514 -27.19 2.41 23.80
N LEU A 515 -25.99 2.82 24.23
CA LEU A 515 -25.64 2.98 25.66
C LEU A 515 -26.45 4.09 26.33
N ALA A 516 -26.58 5.26 25.68
CA ALA A 516 -27.32 6.39 26.24
C ALA A 516 -28.84 6.13 26.38
N GLN A 517 -29.40 5.30 25.50
CA GLN A 517 -30.80 4.87 25.56
C GLN A 517 -31.02 3.66 26.48
N ASN A 518 -29.97 3.11 27.11
CA ASN A 518 -30.00 1.86 27.87
C ASN A 518 -30.54 0.67 27.04
N GLU A 519 -30.27 0.65 25.73
CA GLU A 519 -30.57 -0.50 24.86
C GLU A 519 -29.53 -1.61 25.04
N THR A 520 -28.34 -1.28 25.51
CA THR A 520 -27.29 -2.22 25.91
C THR A 520 -26.44 -1.63 27.03
N ASP A 521 -25.90 -2.49 27.90
CA ASP A 521 -24.88 -2.13 28.90
C ASP A 521 -23.46 -2.56 28.46
N ASP A 522 -23.33 -3.17 27.28
CA ASP A 522 -22.05 -3.69 26.78
C ASP A 522 -21.24 -2.59 26.07
N TYR A 523 -20.24 -2.03 26.76
CA TYR A 523 -19.33 -1.03 26.22
C TYR A 523 -18.58 -1.46 24.95
N ARG A 524 -18.47 -2.78 24.68
CA ARG A 524 -17.90 -3.28 23.42
C ARG A 524 -18.70 -2.78 22.22
N ARG A 525 -19.95 -2.36 22.39
CA ARG A 525 -20.79 -1.76 21.34
C ARG A 525 -20.20 -0.48 20.73
N LEU A 526 -19.32 0.23 21.44
CA LEU A 526 -18.55 1.36 20.89
C LEU A 526 -17.57 0.92 19.79
N ILE A 527 -17.17 -0.36 19.82
CA ILE A 527 -16.19 -0.93 18.89
C ILE A 527 -16.90 -1.82 17.88
N TYR A 528 -17.79 -2.68 18.34
CA TYR A 528 -18.45 -3.74 17.57
C TYR A 528 -19.88 -3.34 17.20
N SER A 529 -20.34 -3.80 16.05
CA SER A 529 -21.76 -3.70 15.69
C SER A 529 -22.59 -4.64 16.57
N GLU A 530 -23.85 -4.30 16.80
CA GLU A 530 -24.81 -5.16 17.50
C GLU A 530 -24.78 -6.61 17.00
N TRP A 531 -24.86 -6.82 15.69
CA TRP A 531 -24.78 -8.13 15.04
C TRP A 531 -23.54 -8.96 15.40
N ALA A 532 -22.40 -8.30 15.67
CA ALA A 532 -21.16 -9.00 16.01
C ALA A 532 -21.21 -9.53 17.44
N LEU A 533 -21.97 -8.85 18.32
CA LEU A 533 -22.14 -9.20 19.73
C LEU A 533 -23.37 -10.10 19.96
N SER A 534 -24.44 -9.93 19.16
CA SER A 534 -25.75 -10.60 19.34
C SER A 534 -25.87 -11.97 18.68
N ARG A 535 -24.84 -12.42 17.94
CA ARG A 535 -24.82 -13.76 17.33
C ARG A 535 -24.59 -14.86 18.37
N GLY A 536 -25.69 -15.16 19.06
CA GLY A 536 -25.89 -16.19 20.06
C GLY A 536 -27.36 -16.33 20.48
N ASP A 537 -28.21 -15.32 20.26
CA ASP A 537 -29.66 -15.42 20.51
C ASP A 537 -30.46 -15.34 19.20
N LYS A 538 -30.43 -16.45 18.46
CA LYS A 538 -31.62 -16.84 17.70
C LYS A 538 -32.34 -17.88 18.55
N GLY A 539 -33.12 -17.42 19.52
CA GLY A 539 -34.04 -18.28 20.30
C GLY A 539 -34.16 -18.05 21.81
N GLY A 540 -33.41 -17.12 22.42
CA GLY A 540 -33.54 -16.77 23.83
C GLY A 540 -34.16 -15.40 24.00
N THR A 541 -35.25 -15.30 24.75
CA THR A 541 -35.71 -14.02 25.33
C THR A 541 -34.52 -13.29 25.95
N ALA A 542 -34.34 -12.02 25.58
CA ALA A 542 -33.35 -11.13 26.18
C ALA A 542 -33.27 -11.34 27.70
N PRO A 543 -32.07 -11.41 28.32
CA PRO A 543 -31.97 -11.48 29.77
C PRO A 543 -32.71 -10.26 30.32
N ALA A 544 -33.62 -10.52 31.26
CA ALA A 544 -34.55 -9.56 31.80
C ALA A 544 -33.84 -8.45 32.61
N GLY A 545 -33.19 -7.52 31.92
CA GLY A 545 -33.00 -6.17 32.42
C GLY A 545 -34.36 -5.50 32.45
N ARG A 546 -34.87 -5.23 33.67
CA ARG A 546 -36.18 -4.61 33.94
C ARG A 546 -36.50 -3.49 32.93
N LYS A 547 -37.29 -3.79 31.90
CA LYS A 547 -38.04 -2.79 31.14
C LYS A 547 -39.03 -2.15 32.11
N ARG A 548 -38.62 -1.07 32.76
CA ARG A 548 -39.51 -0.21 33.53
C ARG A 548 -40.46 0.43 32.51
N ARG A 549 -41.67 -0.15 32.38
CA ARG A 549 -42.75 0.38 31.53
C ARG A 549 -42.97 1.86 31.88
N LEU A 550 -42.48 2.76 31.04
CA LEU A 550 -42.90 4.15 31.03
C LEU A 550 -44.38 4.19 30.62
N ARG A 551 -45.26 4.39 31.59
CA ARG A 551 -46.66 4.77 31.37
C ARG A 551 -46.67 6.02 30.48
N LYS A 552 -47.11 5.90 29.22
CA LYS A 552 -47.47 7.04 28.38
C LYS A 552 -48.50 7.89 29.15
N ARG A 553 -48.12 9.10 29.55
CA ARG A 553 -49.06 10.13 30.02
C ARG A 553 -49.88 10.57 28.81
N THR A 554 -51.12 10.10 28.71
CA THR A 554 -52.12 10.60 27.78
C THR A 554 -52.47 12.04 28.13
N THR A 555 -52.08 13.00 27.29
CA THR A 555 -52.55 14.37 27.32
C THR A 555 -54.03 14.41 26.93
N ARG A 556 -54.89 14.63 27.93
CA ARG A 556 -56.33 14.81 27.76
C ARG A 556 -56.59 16.20 27.15
N LYS A 557 -57.02 16.26 25.89
CA LYS A 557 -57.55 17.50 25.28
C LYS A 557 -58.80 17.93 26.08
N ARG A 558 -58.71 19.04 26.80
CA ARG A 558 -59.86 19.69 27.46
C ARG A 558 -60.57 20.55 26.42
N LYS A 559 -61.77 20.13 26.01
CA LYS A 559 -62.71 20.98 25.25
C LYS A 559 -63.17 22.12 26.16
N LEU A 560 -62.94 23.36 25.75
CA LEU A 560 -63.64 24.54 26.26
C LEU A 560 -64.79 24.82 25.29
N ARG A 561 -66.02 24.81 25.82
CA ARG A 561 -67.19 25.43 25.18
C ARG A 561 -67.75 26.45 26.18
N VAL A 562 -67.71 27.69 25.72
CA VAL A 562 -68.36 28.95 26.13
C VAL A 562 -69.46 28.84 27.21
N ARG A 563 -69.33 29.67 28.25
CA ARG A 563 -70.32 30.73 28.51
C ARG A 563 -69.64 32.07 28.29
#